data_AF-A0A842MN89-F1
#
_entry.id   AF-A0A842MN89-F1
#
_cell.length_a   1.000
_cell.length_b   1.000
_cell.length_c   1.000
_cell.angle_alpha   90.00
_cell.angle_beta   90.00
_cell.angle_gamma   90.00
#
_symmetry.space_group_name_H-M   'P 1'
#
loop_
_entity.id
_entity.type
_entity.pdbx_description
1 polymer ?
#
loop_
_entity_poly.entity_id
_entity_poly.type
_entity_poly.pdbx_seq_one_letter_code
_entity_poly.pdbx_strand_id
1 'polypeptide(L)'
;MLLKLFVAFLILMPNSFIQLNKNSYDFLIISPDAWLSEIEALKQHKESKGIKTIAVGLNEIYSSNVARNGRDDAEKVKYFIKNAIEEWGIKYVMLVGGRKVGLKEDWYMPVRYVWVNDRSSSWEYERCFLSDLYFADIYDAKGNFSSWDTNNNGYYGEYEHEIGDEKFYDEVDLFPDLYVGRIPAENREELKKVIENIIKYENSSPSNRAILCGEIYIQMILGMLQRENIFLKKLQMG
;
A
#
# COMPACT_ATOMS: atom_id res chain seq x y z
N MET A 1 25.52 45.84 20.78
CA MET A 1 24.37 46.43 20.05
C MET A 1 24.02 45.58 18.82
N LEU A 2 23.88 44.26 18.98
CA LEU A 2 23.50 43.31 17.91
C LEU A 2 22.57 42.20 18.43
N LEU A 3 22.46 42.02 19.74
CA LEU A 3 21.53 41.08 20.38
C LEU A 3 20.12 41.66 20.66
N LYS A 4 19.90 42.96 20.39
CA LYS A 4 18.57 43.60 20.51
C LYS A 4 17.81 43.72 19.20
N LEU A 5 18.44 43.39 18.05
CA LEU A 5 17.77 43.43 16.74
C LEU A 5 17.07 42.12 16.37
N PHE A 6 17.46 40.99 16.97
CA PHE A 6 16.87 39.68 16.65
C PHE A 6 15.53 39.43 17.33
N VAL A 7 15.24 40.13 18.43
CA VAL A 7 13.97 39.99 19.17
C VAL A 7 12.85 40.87 18.57
N ALA A 8 13.20 41.90 17.78
CA ALA A 8 12.23 42.80 17.17
C ALA A 8 11.68 42.30 15.82
N PHE A 9 12.33 41.32 15.17
CA PHE A 9 11.81 40.73 13.93
C PHE A 9 10.71 39.67 14.18
N LEU A 10 10.55 39.23 15.43
CA LEU A 10 9.55 38.22 15.82
C LEU A 10 8.16 38.81 16.13
N ILE A 11 7.96 40.13 16.09
CA ILE A 11 6.73 40.80 16.55
C ILE A 11 5.92 41.44 15.41
N LEU A 12 6.36 41.32 14.15
CA LEU A 12 5.68 41.92 12.98
C LEU A 12 5.14 40.91 11.95
N MET A 13 5.17 39.62 12.23
CA MET A 13 4.40 38.66 11.44
C MET A 13 2.98 38.65 12.01
N PRO A 14 1.95 39.06 11.26
CA PRO A 14 0.58 38.82 11.71
C PRO A 14 0.43 37.33 11.98
N ASN A 15 0.01 37.01 13.21
CA ASN A 15 -0.42 35.68 13.64
C ASN A 15 -1.70 35.25 12.91
N SER A 16 -1.64 35.17 11.58
CA SER A 16 -2.32 34.10 10.89
C SER A 16 -1.34 32.95 10.84
N PHE A 17 -1.34 32.12 11.89
CA PHE A 17 -1.21 30.70 11.64
C PHE A 17 -2.28 30.41 10.59
N ILE A 18 -1.90 30.39 9.31
CA ILE A 18 -2.73 29.77 8.30
C ILE A 18 -2.74 28.32 8.79
N GLN A 19 -3.83 27.98 9.47
CA GLN A 19 -4.27 26.61 9.56
C GLN A 19 -4.49 26.24 8.10
N LEU A 20 -3.41 25.79 7.43
CA LEU A 20 -3.49 25.23 6.09
C LEU A 20 -4.58 24.19 6.26
N ASN A 21 -5.71 24.41 5.59
CA ASN A 21 -6.78 23.44 5.56
C ASN A 21 -6.22 22.26 4.75
N LYS A 22 -5.39 21.44 5.40
CA LYS A 22 -4.78 20.20 4.91
C LYS A 22 -5.87 19.12 4.76
N ASN A 23 -7.07 19.49 4.34
CA ASN A 23 -8.23 18.61 4.19
C ASN A 23 -8.92 18.97 2.87
N SER A 24 -8.11 19.21 1.84
CA SER A 24 -8.58 19.51 0.47
C SER A 24 -9.23 18.27 -0.13
N TYR A 25 -8.64 17.10 0.13
CA TYR A 25 -9.13 15.80 -0.32
C TYR A 25 -8.95 14.75 0.77
N ASP A 26 -9.88 13.80 0.84
CA ASP A 26 -9.80 12.63 1.73
C ASP A 26 -9.31 11.38 0.95
N PHE A 27 -9.71 11.27 -0.32
CA PHE A 27 -9.52 10.09 -1.16
C PHE A 27 -8.79 10.42 -2.47
N LEU A 28 -7.67 9.75 -2.71
CA LEU A 28 -6.87 9.85 -3.92
C LEU A 28 -7.02 8.58 -4.75
N ILE A 29 -7.45 8.71 -6.00
CA ILE A 29 -7.46 7.62 -6.97
C ILE A 29 -6.31 7.85 -7.94
N ILE A 30 -5.42 6.87 -8.07
CA ILE A 30 -4.31 6.90 -9.03
C ILE A 30 -4.61 5.88 -10.12
N SER A 31 -4.53 6.27 -11.39
CA SER A 31 -4.78 5.36 -12.51
C SER A 31 -3.85 5.65 -13.70
N PRO A 32 -3.69 4.69 -14.64
CA PRO A 32 -3.25 5.01 -15.98
C PRO A 32 -4.08 6.15 -16.56
N ASP A 33 -3.43 7.09 -17.24
CA ASP A 33 -4.07 8.28 -17.81
C ASP A 33 -5.21 7.92 -18.78
N ALA A 34 -5.03 6.83 -19.52
CA ALA A 34 -6.03 6.34 -20.46
C ALA A 34 -7.36 5.96 -19.80
N TRP A 35 -7.39 5.68 -18.49
CA TRP A 35 -8.56 5.19 -17.77
C TRP A 35 -9.25 6.26 -16.91
N LEU A 36 -8.72 7.50 -16.89
CA LEU A 36 -9.29 8.59 -16.10
C LEU A 36 -10.76 8.86 -16.45
N SER A 37 -11.17 8.66 -17.71
CA SER A 37 -12.56 8.78 -18.14
C SER A 37 -13.51 7.82 -17.41
N GLU A 38 -13.08 6.60 -17.12
CA GLU A 38 -13.86 5.60 -16.39
C GLU A 38 -13.89 5.91 -14.90
N ILE A 39 -12.77 6.41 -14.35
CA ILE A 39 -12.65 6.77 -12.93
C ILE A 39 -13.58 7.91 -12.54
N GLU A 40 -13.93 8.79 -13.48
CA GLU A 40 -14.81 9.93 -13.21
C GLU A 40 -16.17 9.49 -12.60
N ALA A 41 -16.74 8.37 -13.05
CA ALA A 41 -17.98 7.83 -12.47
C ALA A 41 -17.81 7.42 -11.00
N LEU A 42 -16.68 6.80 -10.66
CA LEU A 42 -16.37 6.44 -9.27
C LEU A 42 -16.12 7.68 -8.42
N LYS A 43 -15.36 8.65 -8.93
CA LYS A 43 -15.09 9.92 -8.26
C LYS A 43 -16.38 10.65 -7.90
N GLN A 44 -17.25 10.89 -8.89
CA GLN A 44 -18.53 11.56 -8.68
C GLN A 44 -19.41 10.82 -7.67
N HIS A 45 -19.41 9.48 -7.71
CA HIS A 45 -20.12 8.69 -6.73
C HIS A 45 -19.60 8.93 -5.31
N LYS A 46 -18.28 8.88 -5.10
CA LYS A 46 -17.65 9.13 -3.79
C LYS A 46 -17.92 10.54 -3.28
N GLU A 47 -17.83 11.54 -4.15
CA GLU A 47 -18.17 12.93 -3.83
C GLU A 47 -19.64 13.07 -3.45
N SER A 48 -20.56 12.36 -4.12
CA SER A 48 -22.00 12.36 -3.75
C SER A 48 -22.28 11.77 -2.38
N LYS A 49 -21.35 10.96 -1.84
CA LYS A 49 -21.38 10.38 -0.49
C LYS A 49 -20.61 11.23 0.52
N GLY A 50 -20.14 12.43 0.13
CA GLY A 50 -19.44 13.37 1.00
C GLY A 50 -17.94 13.10 1.16
N ILE A 51 -17.33 12.26 0.31
CA ILE A 51 -15.90 11.97 0.33
C ILE A 51 -15.20 12.86 -0.71
N LYS A 52 -14.36 13.80 -0.26
CA LYS A 52 -13.63 14.70 -1.17
C LYS A 52 -12.59 13.88 -1.94
N THR A 53 -12.82 13.72 -3.24
CA THR A 53 -12.07 12.76 -4.06
C THR A 53 -11.30 13.46 -5.17
N ILE A 54 -10.04 13.08 -5.37
CA ILE A 54 -9.23 13.51 -6.52
C ILE A 54 -8.76 12.28 -7.30
N ALA A 55 -8.77 12.38 -8.63
CA ALA A 55 -8.23 11.37 -9.52
C ALA A 55 -7.00 11.94 -10.26
N VAL A 56 -5.89 11.20 -10.24
CA VAL A 56 -4.59 11.62 -10.78
C VAL A 56 -4.05 10.53 -11.71
N GLY A 57 -3.53 10.95 -12.87
CA GLY A 57 -2.89 10.08 -13.84
C GLY A 57 -1.41 9.80 -13.51
N LEU A 58 -0.89 8.64 -13.92
CA LEU A 58 0.52 8.30 -13.73
C LEU A 58 1.46 9.30 -14.41
N ASN A 59 1.12 9.82 -15.58
CA ASN A 59 1.97 10.82 -16.26
C ASN A 59 2.10 12.11 -15.45
N GLU A 60 1.04 12.55 -14.77
CA GLU A 60 1.08 13.70 -13.87
C GLU A 60 2.02 13.43 -12.68
N ILE A 61 1.94 12.24 -12.09
CA ILE A 61 2.83 11.83 -11.00
C ILE A 61 4.29 11.85 -11.45
N TYR A 62 4.60 11.21 -12.58
CA TYR A 62 5.98 11.11 -13.07
C TYR A 62 6.55 12.45 -13.52
N SER A 63 5.70 13.40 -13.90
CA SER A 63 6.10 14.76 -14.28
C SER A 63 6.16 15.73 -13.08
N SER A 64 5.75 15.28 -11.89
CA SER A 64 5.71 16.13 -10.70
C SER A 64 7.10 16.39 -10.12
N ASN A 65 7.24 17.51 -9.41
CA ASN A 65 8.50 17.88 -8.74
C ASN A 65 8.93 16.90 -7.64
N VAL A 66 8.01 16.09 -7.10
CA VAL A 66 8.32 15.09 -6.07
C VAL A 66 8.82 13.78 -6.66
N ALA A 67 8.50 13.49 -7.92
CA ALA A 67 8.95 12.28 -8.62
C ALA A 67 10.48 12.19 -8.72
N ARG A 68 11.19 13.32 -8.75
CA ARG A 68 12.67 13.36 -8.78
C ARG A 68 13.33 12.70 -7.56
N ASN A 69 12.58 12.49 -6.47
CA ASN A 69 13.08 11.83 -5.27
C ASN A 69 13.01 10.30 -5.36
N GLY A 70 12.18 9.75 -6.27
CA GLY A 70 12.00 8.31 -6.44
C GLY A 70 12.96 7.71 -7.47
N ARG A 71 13.55 6.56 -7.12
CA ARG A 71 14.49 5.78 -7.94
C ARG A 71 13.80 5.06 -9.10
N ASP A 72 12.58 4.58 -8.88
CA ASP A 72 11.76 3.89 -9.88
C ASP A 72 10.30 4.37 -9.83
N ASP A 73 9.47 3.83 -10.73
CA ASP A 73 8.07 4.26 -10.88
C ASP A 73 7.21 4.00 -9.64
N ALA A 74 7.46 2.90 -8.91
CA ALA A 74 6.74 2.62 -7.66
C ALA A 74 7.14 3.59 -6.55
N GLU A 75 8.44 3.92 -6.42
CA GLU A 75 8.90 4.89 -5.43
C GLU A 75 8.46 6.32 -5.77
N LYS A 76 8.38 6.68 -7.06
CA LYS A 76 7.77 7.96 -7.50
C LYS A 76 6.32 8.08 -7.06
N VAL A 77 5.53 7.02 -7.23
CA VAL A 77 4.14 6.96 -6.75
C VAL A 77 4.11 7.10 -5.23
N LYS A 78 4.99 6.41 -4.50
CA LYS A 78 5.09 6.50 -3.03
C LYS A 78 5.41 7.92 -2.54
N TYR A 79 6.37 8.60 -3.17
CA TYR A 79 6.67 10.02 -2.87
C TYR A 79 5.52 10.95 -3.19
N PHE A 80 4.77 10.69 -4.26
CA PHE A 80 3.58 11.46 -4.58
C PHE A 80 2.49 11.29 -3.52
N ILE A 81 2.26 10.05 -3.06
CA ILE A 81 1.33 9.76 -1.96
C ILE A 81 1.77 10.49 -0.68
N LYS A 82 3.07 10.44 -0.32
CA LYS A 82 3.62 11.22 0.79
C LYS A 82 3.27 12.71 0.69
N ASN A 83 3.53 13.32 -0.47
CA ASN A 83 3.20 14.72 -0.72
C ASN A 83 1.69 15.00 -0.63
N ALA A 84 0.86 14.07 -1.13
CA ALA A 84 -0.59 14.19 -1.04
C ALA A 84 -1.11 14.14 0.41
N ILE A 85 -0.47 13.37 1.30
CA ILE A 85 -0.76 13.40 2.75
C ILE A 85 -0.40 14.78 3.32
N GLU A 86 0.81 15.27 3.02
CA GLU A 86 1.35 16.48 3.64
C GLU A 86 0.63 17.76 3.19
N GLU A 87 0.28 17.83 1.90
CA GLU A 87 -0.32 19.00 1.25
C GLU A 87 -1.85 18.95 1.20
N TRP A 88 -2.44 17.78 0.98
CA TRP A 88 -3.90 17.65 0.80
C TRP A 88 -4.62 17.00 1.99
N GLY A 89 -3.91 16.21 2.80
CA GLY A 89 -4.48 15.43 3.91
C GLY A 89 -5.14 14.13 3.51
N ILE A 90 -4.68 13.50 2.43
CA ILE A 90 -5.20 12.22 1.97
C ILE A 90 -5.12 11.16 3.09
N LYS A 91 -6.20 10.40 3.24
CA LYS A 91 -6.31 9.26 4.18
C LYS A 91 -6.53 7.94 3.45
N TYR A 92 -7.08 7.99 2.24
CA TYR A 92 -7.43 6.83 1.44
C TYR A 92 -6.77 6.95 0.07
N VAL A 93 -6.15 5.86 -0.41
CA VAL A 93 -5.60 5.75 -1.75
C VAL A 93 -6.19 4.54 -2.45
N MET A 94 -6.64 4.71 -3.69
CA MET A 94 -7.03 3.63 -4.59
C MET A 94 -6.07 3.57 -5.77
N LEU A 95 -5.33 2.48 -5.87
CA LEU A 95 -4.46 2.17 -7.00
C LEU A 95 -5.28 1.44 -8.07
N VAL A 96 -5.39 2.00 -9.26
CA VAL A 96 -6.16 1.38 -10.35
C VAL A 96 -5.21 0.88 -11.43
N GLY A 97 -5.23 -0.41 -11.70
CA GLY A 97 -4.32 -1.05 -12.66
C GLY A 97 -3.85 -2.42 -12.18
N GLY A 98 -4.15 -3.44 -12.96
CA GLY A 98 -3.66 -4.80 -12.77
C GLY A 98 -2.46 -5.14 -13.65
N ARG A 99 -2.26 -6.44 -13.82
CA ARG A 99 -1.26 -7.01 -14.72
C ARG A 99 -1.68 -6.74 -16.16
N LYS A 100 -0.71 -6.41 -17.02
CA LYS A 100 -0.96 -6.35 -18.46
C LYS A 100 -0.98 -7.76 -19.02
N VAL A 101 -1.93 -8.06 -19.89
CA VAL A 101 -2.00 -9.34 -20.58
C VAL A 101 -0.77 -9.47 -21.49
N GLY A 102 0.04 -10.51 -21.25
CA GLY A 102 1.25 -10.76 -22.02
C GLY A 102 2.16 -11.82 -21.41
N LEU A 103 3.16 -12.25 -22.18
CA LEU A 103 4.18 -13.19 -21.73
C LEU A 103 5.20 -12.54 -20.77
N LYS A 104 5.43 -11.24 -20.96
CA LYS A 104 6.29 -10.46 -20.08
C LYS A 104 5.47 -10.00 -18.88
N GLU A 105 6.07 -10.06 -17.70
CA GLU A 105 5.54 -9.43 -16.52
C GLU A 105 5.60 -7.91 -16.64
N ASP A 106 4.43 -7.28 -16.74
CA ASP A 106 4.25 -5.84 -16.89
C ASP A 106 2.93 -5.44 -16.23
N TRP A 107 2.86 -4.21 -15.73
CA TRP A 107 1.79 -3.71 -14.86
C TRP A 107 1.27 -2.36 -15.38
N TYR A 108 -0.04 -2.15 -15.31
CA TYR A 108 -0.64 -0.84 -15.60
C TYR A 108 -0.34 0.18 -14.50
N MET A 109 -0.36 -0.28 -13.25
CA MET A 109 -0.04 0.49 -12.06
C MET A 109 1.19 -0.15 -11.41
N PRO A 110 2.25 0.62 -11.09
CA PRO A 110 3.43 0.07 -10.44
C PRO A 110 3.11 -0.80 -9.23
N VAL A 111 3.96 -1.79 -9.03
CA VAL A 111 3.88 -2.74 -7.93
C VAL A 111 5.25 -2.79 -7.25
N ARG A 112 5.28 -3.27 -6.00
CA ARG A 112 6.53 -3.51 -5.27
C ARG A 112 6.66 -4.99 -4.96
N TYR A 113 7.77 -5.59 -5.41
CA TYR A 113 8.20 -6.91 -4.94
C TYR A 113 8.97 -6.77 -3.64
N VAL A 114 8.58 -7.56 -2.66
CA VAL A 114 9.20 -7.66 -1.34
C VAL A 114 10.02 -8.94 -1.29
N TRP A 115 11.26 -8.87 -0.84
CA TRP A 115 12.21 -9.99 -0.90
C TRP A 115 12.36 -10.68 0.44
N VAL A 116 11.58 -11.73 0.66
CA VAL A 116 11.56 -12.47 1.93
C VAL A 116 11.88 -13.92 1.65
N ASN A 117 12.72 -14.52 2.48
CA ASN A 117 12.81 -15.97 2.57
C ASN A 117 11.70 -16.48 3.49
N ASP A 118 10.60 -16.97 2.90
CA ASP A 118 9.44 -17.45 3.66
C ASP A 118 9.68 -18.80 4.37
N ARG A 119 10.83 -19.45 4.13
CA ARG A 119 11.22 -20.76 4.66
C ARG A 119 10.16 -21.85 4.43
N SER A 120 9.28 -21.70 3.43
CA SER A 120 8.21 -22.65 3.13
C SER A 120 8.74 -24.01 2.67
N SER A 121 9.95 -24.04 2.11
CA SER A 121 10.62 -25.25 1.64
C SER A 121 12.13 -25.07 1.63
N SER A 122 12.86 -26.18 1.82
CA SER A 122 14.31 -26.22 1.65
C SER A 122 14.76 -26.26 0.18
N TRP A 123 13.82 -26.37 -0.76
CA TRP A 123 14.12 -26.56 -2.19
C TRP A 123 13.44 -25.55 -3.11
N GLU A 124 12.25 -25.06 -2.73
CA GLU A 124 11.44 -24.12 -3.52
C GLU A 124 10.70 -23.18 -2.57
N TYR A 125 11.37 -22.12 -2.12
CA TYR A 125 10.73 -21.07 -1.33
C TYR A 125 10.38 -19.87 -2.21
N GLU A 126 9.29 -19.17 -1.88
CA GLU A 126 8.92 -17.94 -2.59
C GLU A 126 9.92 -16.85 -2.24
N ARG A 127 10.75 -16.46 -3.21
CA ARG A 127 11.83 -15.48 -2.99
C ARG A 127 11.35 -14.04 -2.88
N CYS A 128 10.20 -13.75 -3.48
CA CYS A 128 9.57 -12.45 -3.41
C CYS A 128 8.09 -12.52 -3.75
N PHE A 129 7.32 -11.57 -3.22
CA PHE A 129 5.89 -11.42 -3.48
C PHE A 129 5.50 -9.94 -3.61
N LEU A 130 4.32 -9.67 -4.16
CA LEU A 130 3.83 -8.29 -4.30
C LEU A 130 3.22 -7.77 -3.01
N SER A 131 3.54 -6.53 -2.64
CA SER A 131 2.94 -5.90 -1.45
C SER A 131 2.51 -4.46 -1.72
N ASP A 132 1.20 -4.21 -1.63
CA ASP A 132 0.65 -2.86 -1.64
C ASP A 132 0.84 -2.13 -0.30
N LEU A 133 1.23 -2.84 0.78
CA LEU A 133 1.62 -2.22 2.04
C LEU A 133 2.78 -1.24 1.84
N TYR A 134 3.64 -1.47 0.83
CA TYR A 134 4.69 -0.53 0.42
C TYR A 134 4.16 0.87 0.13
N PHE A 135 2.96 1.01 -0.44
CA PHE A 135 2.36 2.32 -0.74
C PHE A 135 1.62 2.94 0.46
N ALA A 136 1.40 2.16 1.52
CA ALA A 136 0.69 2.58 2.73
C ALA A 136 1.64 3.00 3.87
N ASP A 137 2.76 2.29 4.04
CA ASP A 137 3.84 2.61 4.98
C ASP A 137 4.73 3.69 4.33
N ILE A 138 4.52 4.95 4.71
CA ILE A 138 5.18 6.13 4.15
C ILE A 138 6.30 6.62 5.05
N TYR A 139 6.12 6.54 6.35
CA TYR A 139 7.06 7.03 7.35
C TYR A 139 7.61 5.91 8.22
N ASP A 140 8.91 5.95 8.49
CA ASP A 140 9.51 5.09 9.51
C ASP A 140 9.10 5.55 10.92
N ALA A 141 9.45 4.74 11.93
CA ALA A 141 9.20 5.04 13.34
C ALA A 141 9.81 6.37 13.85
N LYS A 142 10.71 7.01 13.07
CA LYS A 142 11.32 8.32 13.38
C LYS A 142 10.68 9.46 12.57
N GLY A 143 9.71 9.17 11.71
CA GLY A 143 9.03 10.13 10.84
C GLY A 143 9.79 10.46 9.55
N ASN A 144 10.84 9.71 9.19
CA ASN A 144 11.51 9.85 7.89
C ASN A 144 10.80 9.04 6.82
N PHE A 145 11.10 9.27 5.54
CA PHE A 145 10.54 8.45 4.47
C PHE A 145 11.01 6.99 4.57
N SER A 146 10.04 6.08 4.61
CA SER A 146 10.24 4.63 4.63
C SER A 146 10.49 4.13 3.20
N SER A 147 11.75 4.01 2.78
CA SER A 147 12.10 3.58 1.40
C SER A 147 11.83 2.08 1.16
N TRP A 148 11.75 1.30 2.24
CA TRP A 148 11.85 -0.17 2.26
C TRP A 148 13.16 -0.71 1.68
N ASP A 149 14.18 0.11 1.48
CA ASP A 149 15.49 -0.32 0.98
C ASP A 149 16.52 0.52 1.75
N THR A 150 16.89 0.00 2.92
CA THR A 150 17.71 0.68 3.92
C THR A 150 19.20 0.54 3.64
N ASN A 151 19.59 -0.54 2.96
CA ASN A 151 20.96 -0.79 2.53
C ASN A 151 21.25 -0.24 1.10
N ASN A 152 20.23 0.25 0.40
CA ASN A 152 20.28 0.83 -0.94
C ASN A 152 20.78 -0.13 -2.04
N ASN A 153 20.46 -1.41 -1.92
CA ASN A 153 20.83 -2.43 -2.90
C ASN A 153 19.77 -2.65 -4.00
N GLY A 154 18.61 -1.99 -3.92
CA GLY A 154 17.52 -2.09 -4.90
C GLY A 154 16.60 -3.30 -4.71
N TYR A 155 16.81 -4.08 -3.66
CA TYR A 155 15.85 -5.04 -3.12
C TYR A 155 15.09 -4.35 -1.99
N TYR A 156 13.81 -4.70 -1.85
CA TYR A 156 12.92 -3.95 -0.97
C TYR A 156 12.27 -4.88 0.05
N GLY A 157 12.19 -4.41 1.30
CA GLY A 157 11.59 -5.10 2.43
C GLY A 157 12.28 -6.45 2.68
N GLU A 158 13.61 -6.46 2.56
CA GLU A 158 14.40 -7.67 2.68
C GLU A 158 14.27 -8.32 4.06
N TYR A 159 14.04 -9.63 4.09
CA TYR A 159 14.16 -10.43 5.32
C TYR A 159 14.79 -11.79 5.00
N GLU A 160 16.02 -11.99 5.49
CA GLU A 160 16.86 -13.15 5.15
C GLU A 160 16.98 -13.36 3.63
N HIS A 161 17.00 -12.29 2.85
CA HIS A 161 17.17 -12.41 1.41
C HIS A 161 18.59 -12.89 1.09
N GLU A 162 18.69 -14.02 0.41
CA GLU A 162 19.97 -14.69 0.13
C GLU A 162 20.52 -14.26 -1.23
N ILE A 163 21.69 -13.60 -1.22
CA ILE A 163 22.44 -13.25 -2.44
C ILE A 163 23.84 -13.86 -2.28
N GLY A 164 24.09 -14.96 -2.99
CA GLY A 164 25.29 -15.76 -2.76
C GLY A 164 25.25 -16.43 -1.39
N ASP A 165 26.34 -16.30 -0.63
CA ASP A 165 26.46 -16.87 0.73
C ASP A 165 26.04 -15.86 1.83
N GLU A 166 25.54 -14.68 1.46
CA GLU A 166 25.18 -13.61 2.38
C GLU A 166 23.66 -13.45 2.52
N LYS A 167 23.24 -12.97 3.69
CA LYS A 167 21.84 -12.67 4.02
C LYS A 167 21.65 -11.18 4.25
N PHE A 168 20.65 -10.62 3.58
CA PHE A 168 20.31 -9.20 3.62
C PHE A 168 18.99 -8.97 4.35
N TYR A 169 18.88 -7.79 4.94
CA TYR A 169 17.74 -7.36 5.75
C TYR A 169 17.51 -5.86 5.54
N ASP A 170 16.23 -5.47 5.55
CA ASP A 170 15.82 -4.09 5.66
C ASP A 170 15.15 -3.78 7.00
N GLU A 171 15.45 -2.59 7.53
CA GLU A 171 14.73 -2.06 8.69
C GLU A 171 13.43 -1.38 8.23
N VAL A 172 12.33 -2.12 8.29
CA VAL A 172 10.97 -1.65 7.98
C VAL A 172 10.06 -1.83 9.19
N ASP A 173 9.25 -0.82 9.53
CA ASP A 173 8.32 -0.92 10.67
C ASP A 173 6.96 -1.54 10.30
N LEU A 174 6.62 -1.54 9.00
CA LEU A 174 5.42 -2.14 8.43
C LEU A 174 4.12 -1.53 8.96
N PHE A 175 4.17 -0.30 9.46
CA PHE A 175 3.00 0.39 9.98
C PHE A 175 2.37 1.29 8.91
N PRO A 176 1.13 1.01 8.44
CA PRO A 176 0.52 1.83 7.40
C PRO A 176 0.09 3.21 7.94
N ASP A 177 0.46 4.26 7.22
CA ASP A 177 0.08 5.65 7.52
C ASP A 177 -1.25 6.08 6.89
N LEU A 178 -1.74 5.30 5.92
CA LEU A 178 -2.99 5.53 5.22
C LEU A 178 -3.63 4.21 4.73
N TYR A 179 -4.88 4.28 4.33
CA TYR A 179 -5.61 3.13 3.80
C TYR A 179 -5.38 2.99 2.29
N VAL A 180 -4.78 1.88 1.86
CA VAL A 180 -4.57 1.57 0.44
C VAL A 180 -5.50 0.44 0.01
N GLY A 181 -6.13 0.61 -1.15
CA GLY A 181 -6.78 -0.46 -1.90
C GLY A 181 -6.32 -0.48 -3.36
N ARG A 182 -6.54 -1.60 -4.04
CA ARG A 182 -6.24 -1.75 -5.47
C ARG A 182 -7.47 -2.28 -6.23
N ILE A 183 -7.76 -1.68 -7.39
CA ILE A 183 -8.62 -2.26 -8.42
C ILE A 183 -7.69 -2.85 -9.49
N PRO A 184 -7.42 -4.16 -9.46
CA PRO A 184 -6.43 -4.80 -10.33
C PRO A 184 -7.01 -5.14 -11.71
N ALA A 185 -7.73 -4.21 -12.34
CA ALA A 185 -8.34 -4.43 -13.65
C ALA A 185 -7.26 -4.60 -14.73
N GLU A 186 -7.41 -5.61 -15.60
CA GLU A 186 -6.51 -5.89 -16.72
C GLU A 186 -6.90 -5.10 -17.98
N ASN A 187 -8.11 -4.53 -18.00
CA ASN A 187 -8.60 -3.74 -19.11
C ASN A 187 -9.73 -2.77 -18.69
N ARG A 188 -10.08 -1.87 -19.61
CA ARG A 188 -11.10 -0.82 -19.41
C ARG A 188 -12.50 -1.38 -19.11
N GLU A 189 -12.89 -2.48 -19.74
CA GLU A 189 -14.24 -3.05 -19.55
C GLU A 189 -14.39 -3.74 -18.20
N GLU A 190 -13.33 -4.39 -17.72
CA GLU A 190 -13.28 -4.91 -16.36
C GLU A 190 -13.35 -3.78 -15.33
N LEU A 191 -12.57 -2.70 -15.53
CA LEU A 191 -12.61 -1.54 -14.65
C LEU A 191 -14.02 -0.95 -14.54
N LYS A 192 -14.71 -0.75 -15.67
CA LYS A 192 -16.10 -0.27 -15.69
C LYS A 192 -17.02 -1.15 -14.86
N LYS A 193 -16.95 -2.48 -15.05
CA LYS A 193 -17.77 -3.44 -14.29
C LYS A 193 -17.50 -3.39 -12.79
N VAL A 194 -16.23 -3.28 -12.39
CA VAL A 194 -15.88 -3.15 -10.96
C VAL A 194 -16.44 -1.85 -10.38
N ILE A 195 -16.31 -0.73 -11.09
CA ILE A 195 -16.88 0.57 -10.68
C ILE A 195 -18.40 0.49 -10.57
N GLU A 196 -19.08 -0.06 -11.56
CA GLU A 196 -20.53 -0.27 -11.54
C GLU A 196 -20.96 -1.12 -10.33
N ASN A 197 -20.22 -2.18 -10.01
CA ASN A 197 -20.49 -3.03 -8.85
C ASN A 197 -20.29 -2.27 -7.52
N ILE A 198 -19.23 -1.47 -7.39
CA ILE A 198 -19.00 -0.62 -6.21
C ILE A 198 -20.17 0.35 -6.02
N ILE A 199 -20.52 1.09 -7.07
CA ILE A 199 -21.61 2.08 -7.04
C ILE A 199 -22.95 1.41 -6.71
N LYS A 200 -23.22 0.25 -7.31
CA LYS A 200 -24.44 -0.51 -7.06
C LYS A 200 -24.50 -0.98 -5.61
N TYR A 201 -23.41 -1.52 -5.08
CA TYR A 201 -23.33 -2.01 -3.72
C TYR A 201 -23.57 -0.88 -2.70
N GLU A 202 -22.91 0.26 -2.88
CA GLU A 202 -23.01 1.44 -1.99
C GLU A 202 -24.35 2.19 -2.07
N ASN A 203 -25.20 1.86 -3.05
CA ASN A 203 -26.56 2.37 -3.19
C ASN A 203 -27.64 1.33 -2.84
N SER A 204 -27.27 0.07 -2.63
CA SER A 204 -28.18 -1.00 -2.25
C SER A 204 -28.30 -1.17 -0.74
N SER A 205 -29.38 -1.80 -0.28
CA SER A 205 -29.49 -2.23 1.11
C SER A 205 -28.53 -3.40 1.40
N PRO A 206 -27.89 -3.43 2.59
CA PRO A 206 -26.97 -4.51 2.95
C PRO A 206 -27.66 -5.87 3.00
N SER A 207 -26.94 -6.91 2.60
CA SER A 207 -27.35 -8.30 2.80
C SER A 207 -26.87 -8.80 4.16
N ASN A 208 -27.75 -9.42 4.93
CA ASN A 208 -27.41 -10.03 6.22
C ASN A 208 -26.96 -11.50 6.09
N ARG A 209 -26.40 -11.88 4.94
CA ARG A 209 -25.91 -13.25 4.68
C ARG A 209 -24.40 -13.24 4.53
N ALA A 210 -23.74 -14.09 5.30
CA ALA A 210 -22.30 -14.35 5.20
C ALA A 210 -22.09 -15.82 4.81
N ILE A 211 -21.07 -16.07 3.99
CA ILE A 211 -20.55 -17.41 3.70
C ILE A 211 -19.19 -17.51 4.38
N LEU A 212 -18.99 -18.55 5.19
CA LEU A 212 -17.72 -18.86 5.84
C LEU A 212 -17.22 -20.18 5.27
N CYS A 213 -16.01 -20.18 4.70
CA CYS A 213 -15.35 -21.38 4.20
C CYS A 213 -14.05 -21.58 5.01
N GLY A 214 -13.80 -22.82 5.42
CA GLY A 214 -12.56 -23.21 6.10
C GLY A 214 -11.98 -24.46 5.45
N GLU A 215 -10.66 -24.56 5.45
CA GLU A 215 -9.95 -25.74 4.99
C GLU A 215 -9.55 -26.63 6.18
N ILE A 216 -9.47 -27.95 5.96
CA ILE A 216 -8.95 -28.91 6.94
C ILE A 216 -7.59 -29.42 6.45
N TYR A 217 -6.54 -29.14 7.22
CA TYR A 217 -5.22 -29.76 7.03
C TYR A 217 -5.15 -31.13 7.72
N ILE A 218 -5.33 -32.20 6.95
CA ILE A 218 -5.33 -33.59 7.46
C ILE A 218 -4.02 -33.95 8.19
N GLN A 219 -2.87 -33.38 7.78
CA GLN A 219 -1.59 -33.60 8.47
C GLN A 219 -1.54 -33.03 9.89
N MET A 220 -2.22 -31.91 10.17
CA MET A 220 -2.33 -31.38 11.54
C MET A 220 -3.14 -32.32 12.43
N ILE A 221 -4.24 -32.89 11.89
CA ILE A 221 -5.08 -33.85 12.62
C ILE A 221 -4.30 -35.13 12.93
N LEU A 222 -3.56 -35.67 11.96
CA LEU A 222 -2.70 -36.84 12.18
C LEU A 222 -1.60 -36.57 13.22
N GLY A 223 -1.00 -35.38 13.21
CA GLY A 223 -0.03 -34.97 14.22
C GLY A 223 -0.64 -34.84 15.62
N MET A 224 -1.86 -34.33 15.74
CA MET A 224 -2.59 -34.25 17.02
C MET A 224 -2.98 -35.64 17.54
N LEU A 225 -3.49 -36.53 16.67
CA LEU A 225 -3.85 -37.90 17.02
C LEU A 225 -2.62 -38.75 17.43
N GLN A 226 -1.46 -38.51 16.83
CA GLN A 226 -0.22 -39.15 17.26
C GLN A 226 0.21 -38.68 18.65
N ARG A 227 0.07 -37.38 18.97
CA ARG A 227 0.40 -36.84 20.30
C ARG A 227 -0.56 -37.34 21.38
N GLU A 228 -1.85 -37.45 21.10
CA GLU A 228 -2.83 -38.04 22.02
C GLU A 228 -2.54 -39.52 22.31
N ASN A 229 -2.20 -40.32 21.29
CA ASN A 229 -1.83 -41.72 21.49
C ASN A 229 -0.56 -41.89 22.34
N ILE A 230 0.41 -40.98 22.19
CA ILE A 230 1.62 -40.97 23.03
C ILE A 230 1.28 -40.58 24.47
N PHE A 231 0.39 -39.61 24.67
CA PHE A 231 -0.06 -39.17 25.99
C PHE A 231 -0.84 -40.26 26.74
N LEU A 232 -1.78 -40.93 26.06
CA LEU A 232 -2.57 -42.04 26.63
C LEU A 232 -1.69 -43.25 26.99
N LYS A 233 -0.69 -43.59 26.17
CA LYS A 233 0.28 -44.64 26.50
C LYS A 233 1.12 -44.32 27.74
N LYS A 234 1.46 -43.05 27.96
CA LYS A 234 2.19 -42.63 29.17
C LYS A 234 1.33 -42.72 30.44
N LEU A 235 0.02 -42.51 30.34
CA LEU A 235 -0.92 -42.63 31.47
C LEU A 235 -1.19 -44.09 31.89
N GLN A 236 -1.01 -45.06 30.98
CA GLN A 236 -1.19 -46.49 31.27
C GLN A 236 0.06 -47.19 31.85
N MET A 237 1.20 -46.50 31.89
CA MET A 237 2.48 -47.03 32.37
C MET A 237 2.93 -46.47 33.74
N GLY A 238 2.05 -45.73 34.44
CA GLY A 238 2.24 -45.26 35.82
C GLY A 238 1.22 -45.89 36.75
#